data_AF-A0A485NTQ6-F1
#
_entry.id   AF-A0A485NTQ6-F1
#
_cell.length_a   1.000
_cell.length_b   1.000
_cell.length_c   1.000
_cell.angle_alpha   90.00
_cell.angle_beta   90.00
_cell.angle_gamma   90.00
#
_symmetry.space_group_name_H-M   'P 1'
#
loop_
_entity.id
_entity.type
_entity.pdbx_description
1 polymer ?
#
loop_
_entity_poly.entity_id
_entity_poly.type
_entity_poly.pdbx_seq_one_letter_code
_entity_poly.pdbx_strand_id
1 'polypeptide(L)'
;GIKPGAKKPTNMAKVSEVLQKPEENLADFYERLCEAFRVYTAFDPEAPENQCMVNAAFVGQAQSDIRQKLQKLEGFDGKNATKLLGIANNVFVN
;
A
#
# COMPACT_ATOMS: atom_id res chain seq x y z
N GLY A 1 13.41 11.92 33.87
CA GLY A 1 12.44 12.33 32.82
C GLY A 1 12.52 11.34 31.70
N ILE A 2 11.40 10.71 31.35
CA ILE A 2 11.32 9.73 30.26
C ILE A 2 11.59 10.49 28.96
N LYS A 3 12.71 10.17 28.28
CA LYS A 3 13.01 10.73 26.97
C LYS A 3 11.95 10.21 25.99
N PRO A 4 11.37 11.05 25.10
CA PRO A 4 10.43 10.55 24.11
C PRO A 4 11.12 9.45 23.32
N GLY A 5 10.53 8.25 23.33
CA GLY A 5 11.09 7.05 22.70
C GLY A 5 11.52 7.37 21.28
N ALA A 6 12.74 6.99 20.93
CA ALA A 6 13.29 7.22 19.60
C ALA A 6 12.31 6.66 18.56
N LYS A 7 11.61 7.54 17.84
CA LYS A 7 10.75 7.14 16.73
C LYS A 7 11.64 6.38 15.73
N LYS A 8 11.19 5.21 15.26
CA LYS A 8 11.90 4.50 14.18
C LYS A 8 12.20 5.51 13.06
N PRO A 9 13.44 5.60 12.57
CA PRO A 9 13.74 6.50 11.45
C PRO A 9 12.91 6.07 10.24
N THR A 10 12.13 7.00 9.69
CA THR A 10 11.31 6.75 8.50
C THR A 10 12.20 6.61 7.27
N ASN A 11 12.14 5.45 6.62
CA ASN A 11 12.86 5.14 5.39
C ASN A 11 11.87 4.79 4.27
N MET A 12 11.39 5.82 3.56
CA MET A 12 10.48 5.64 2.41
C MET A 12 11.16 5.05 1.17
N ALA A 13 12.48 5.18 1.04
CA ALA A 13 13.22 4.57 -0.06
C ALA A 13 13.05 3.04 -0.02
N LYS A 14 13.17 2.44 1.17
CA LYS A 14 12.94 1.00 1.36
C LYS A 14 11.51 0.56 1.08
N VAL A 15 10.51 1.39 1.41
CA VAL A 15 9.11 1.12 1.07
C VAL A 15 8.90 1.15 -0.45
N SER A 16 9.55 2.06 -1.16
CA SER A 16 9.45 2.19 -2.61
C SER A 16 10.09 1.04 -3.40
N GLU A 17 11.00 0.27 -2.77
CA GLU A 17 11.59 -0.94 -3.36
C GLU A 17 10.58 -2.10 -3.45
N VAL A 18 9.43 -2.02 -2.75
CA VAL A 18 8.39 -3.06 -2.76
C VAL A 18 7.52 -2.92 -4.01
N LEU A 19 7.96 -3.50 -5.12
CA LEU A 19 7.14 -3.57 -6.35
C LEU A 19 6.31 -4.85 -6.37
N GLN A 20 5.12 -4.80 -6.98
CA GLN A 20 4.32 -5.99 -7.25
C GLN A 20 5.07 -6.88 -8.24
N LYS A 21 5.16 -8.18 -7.95
CA LYS A 21 5.78 -9.16 -8.86
C LYS A 21 4.77 -9.64 -9.92
N PRO A 22 5.20 -10.11 -11.10
CA PRO A 22 4.29 -10.52 -12.17
C PRO A 22 3.31 -11.64 -11.78
N GLU A 23 3.75 -12.59 -10.95
CA GLU A 23 2.94 -13.74 -10.50
C GLU A 23 2.26 -13.50 -9.14
N GLU A 24 2.46 -12.32 -8.56
CA GLU A 24 1.96 -11.99 -7.22
C GLU A 24 0.56 -11.38 -7.29
N ASN A 25 -0.37 -11.96 -6.54
CA ASN A 25 -1.70 -11.41 -6.41
C ASN A 25 -1.70 -10.11 -5.59
N LEU A 26 -2.78 -9.34 -5.67
CA LEU A 26 -2.84 -8.02 -5.07
C LEU A 26 -2.93 -8.03 -3.54
N ALA A 27 -3.45 -9.10 -2.94
CA ALA A 27 -3.51 -9.24 -1.49
C ALA A 27 -2.11 -9.46 -0.92
N ASP A 28 -1.33 -10.38 -1.50
CA ASP A 28 0.05 -10.67 -1.10
C ASP A 28 0.94 -9.43 -1.29
N PHE A 29 0.77 -8.72 -2.41
CA PHE A 29 1.47 -7.46 -2.65
C PHE A 29 1.14 -6.39 -1.60
N TYR A 30 -0.15 -6.22 -1.28
CA TYR A 30 -0.58 -5.27 -0.24
C TYR A 30 -0.02 -5.63 1.14
N GLU A 31 0.00 -6.91 1.49
CA GLU A 31 0.54 -7.38 2.76
C GLU A 31 2.04 -7.08 2.89
N ARG A 32 2.84 -7.38 1.85
CA ARG A 32 4.28 -7.01 1.84
C ARG A 32 4.49 -5.50 1.93
N LEU A 33 3.63 -4.71 1.31
CA LEU A 33 3.71 -3.26 1.39
C LEU A 33 3.44 -2.77 2.82
N CYS A 34 2.39 -3.28 3.46
CA CYS A 34 2.09 -3.01 4.87
C CYS A 34 3.24 -3.44 5.79
N GLU A 35 3.83 -4.61 5.56
CA GLU A 35 5.00 -5.08 6.30
C GLU A 35 6.17 -4.10 6.15
N ALA A 36 6.48 -3.64 4.94
CA ALA A 36 7.54 -2.66 4.71
C ALA A 36 7.28 -1.34 5.44
N PHE A 37 6.03 -0.85 5.46
CA PHE A 37 5.67 0.32 6.27
C PHE A 37 5.92 0.09 7.77
N ARG A 38 5.54 -1.08 8.32
CA ARG A 38 5.78 -1.43 9.74
C ARG A 38 7.26 -1.58 10.10
N VAL A 39 8.06 -2.09 9.16
CA VAL A 39 9.50 -2.33 9.36
C VAL A 39 10.28 -1.02 9.25
N TYR A 40 10.06 -0.27 8.17
CA TYR A 40 10.91 0.86 7.77
C TYR A 40 10.35 2.23 8.13
N THR A 41 9.13 2.32 8.67
CA THR A 41 8.55 3.58 9.11
C THR A 41 8.00 3.47 10.54
N ALA A 42 7.71 4.62 11.15
CA ALA A 42 6.98 4.67 12.41
C ALA A 42 5.45 4.70 12.22
N PHE A 43 4.98 4.64 10.97
CA PHE A 43 3.57 4.73 10.65
C PHE A 43 2.92 3.35 10.75
N ASP A 44 1.74 3.31 11.36
CA ASP A 44 0.87 2.14 11.26
C ASP A 44 0.13 2.19 9.93
N PRO A 45 0.38 1.26 8.98
CA PRO A 45 -0.30 1.25 7.69
C PRO A 45 -1.81 1.00 7.81
N GLU A 46 -2.30 0.43 8.91
CA GLU A 46 -3.74 0.16 9.11
C GLU A 46 -4.47 1.34 9.75
N ALA A 47 -3.74 2.33 10.27
CA ALA A 47 -4.34 3.54 10.82
C ALA A 47 -4.99 4.37 9.69
N PRO A 48 -6.24 4.86 9.87
CA PRO A 48 -6.96 5.64 8.85
C PRO A 48 -6.19 6.85 8.32
N GLU A 49 -5.40 7.50 9.18
CA GLU A 49 -4.58 8.68 8.87
C GLU A 49 -3.44 8.35 7.89
N ASN A 50 -2.91 7.12 7.92
CA ASN A 50 -1.78 6.68 7.10
C ASN A 50 -2.21 5.95 5.83
N GLN A 51 -3.48 5.53 5.76
CA GLN A 51 -4.04 4.80 4.62
C GLN A 51 -3.81 5.55 3.31
N CYS A 52 -3.96 6.88 3.25
CA CYS A 52 -3.71 7.66 2.03
C CYS A 52 -2.33 7.37 1.40
N MET A 53 -1.29 7.29 2.23
CA MET A 53 0.08 7.01 1.79
C MET A 53 0.25 5.55 1.34
N VAL A 54 -0.35 4.60 2.05
CA VAL A 54 -0.34 3.18 1.66
C VAL A 54 -1.03 3.00 0.31
N ASN A 55 -2.15 3.69 0.07
CA ASN A 55 -2.88 3.64 -1.19
C ASN A 55 -2.06 4.17 -2.37
N ALA A 56 -1.40 5.31 -2.15
CA ALA A 56 -0.56 5.93 -3.17
C ALA A 56 0.60 5.01 -3.55
N ALA A 57 1.25 4.40 -2.56
CA ALA A 57 2.31 3.42 -2.77
C ALA A 57 1.77 2.17 -3.48
N PHE A 58 0.65 1.61 -3.04
CA PHE A 58 0.02 0.43 -3.66
C PHE A 58 -0.25 0.64 -5.15
N VAL A 59 -0.80 1.78 -5.53
CA VAL A 59 -1.11 2.06 -6.95
C VAL A 59 0.12 2.43 -7.76
N GLY A 60 1.07 3.17 -7.17
CA GLY A 60 2.31 3.55 -7.83
C GLY A 60 3.26 2.37 -8.06
N GLN A 61 3.23 1.37 -7.16
CA GLN A 61 4.15 0.24 -7.13
C GLN A 61 3.52 -1.07 -7.66
N ALA A 62 2.23 -1.05 -8.04
CA ALA A 62 1.57 -2.13 -8.75
C ALA A 62 2.11 -2.30 -10.18
N GLN A 63 1.92 -3.49 -10.75
CA GLN A 63 2.23 -3.77 -12.16
C GLN A 63 1.42 -2.86 -13.10
N SER A 64 1.97 -2.60 -14.30
CA SER A 64 1.41 -1.57 -15.21
C SER A 64 -0.03 -1.86 -15.65
N ASP A 65 -0.36 -3.14 -15.88
CA ASP A 65 -1.71 -3.58 -16.26
C ASP A 65 -2.71 -3.44 -15.10
N ILE A 66 -2.29 -3.78 -13.88
CA ILE A 66 -3.05 -3.57 -12.64
C ILE A 66 -3.26 -2.08 -12.40
N ARG A 67 -2.20 -1.28 -12.48
CA ARG A 67 -2.26 0.17 -12.28
C ARG A 67 -3.23 0.82 -13.27
N GLN A 68 -3.22 0.41 -14.54
CA GLN A 68 -4.19 0.90 -15.53
C GLN A 68 -5.62 0.51 -15.17
N LYS A 69 -5.85 -0.71 -14.67
CA LYS A 69 -7.17 -1.15 -14.19
C LYS A 69 -7.61 -0.37 -12.96
N LEU A 70 -6.72 -0.15 -11.98
CA LEU A 70 -6.98 0.63 -10.77
C LEU A 70 -7.28 2.10 -11.07
N GLN A 71 -6.58 2.70 -12.03
CA GLN A 71 -6.84 4.08 -12.47
C GLN A 71 -8.16 4.24 -13.23
N LYS A 72 -8.62 3.18 -13.92
CA LYS A 72 -9.91 3.16 -14.63
C LYS A 72 -11.11 2.88 -13.72
N LEU A 73 -10.89 2.40 -12.50
CA LEU A 73 -11.97 2.30 -11.51
C LEU A 73 -12.45 3.71 -11.17
N GLU A 74 -13.68 4.05 -11.58
CA GLU A 74 -14.29 5.35 -11.30
C GLU A 74 -14.21 5.69 -9.80
N GLY A 75 -13.65 6.87 -9.49
CA GLY A 75 -13.55 7.39 -8.12
C GLY A 75 -12.26 7.04 -7.37
N PHE A 76 -11.11 6.97 -8.06
CA PHE A 76 -9.80 6.96 -7.38
C PHE A 76 -9.59 8.20 -6.50
N ASP A 77 -10.23 9.32 -6.85
CA ASP A 77 -10.39 10.50 -6.01
C ASP A 77 -11.33 10.19 -4.83
N GLY A 78 -10.76 9.68 -3.73
CA GLY A 78 -11.47 9.53 -2.44
C GLY A 78 -11.77 8.12 -1.94
N LYS A 79 -11.33 7.05 -2.60
CA LYS A 79 -11.45 5.66 -2.09
C LYS A 79 -10.16 5.17 -1.41
N ASN A 80 -10.28 4.50 -0.26
CA ASN A 80 -9.15 3.93 0.49
C ASN A 80 -8.64 2.59 -0.12
N ALA A 81 -7.39 2.18 0.16
CA ALA A 81 -6.79 0.96 -0.41
C ALA A 81 -7.58 -0.28 -0.04
N THR A 82 -8.17 -0.35 1.14
CA THR A 82 -9.02 -1.49 1.52
C THR A 82 -10.19 -1.68 0.56
N LYS A 83 -10.79 -0.57 0.09
CA LYS A 83 -11.89 -0.61 -0.89
C LYS A 83 -11.39 -0.92 -2.29
N LEU A 84 -10.20 -0.43 -2.66
CA LEU A 84 -9.52 -0.81 -3.91
C LEU A 84 -9.14 -2.30 -3.90
N LEU A 85 -8.67 -2.83 -2.78
CA LEU A 85 -8.32 -4.23 -2.58
C LEU A 85 -9.56 -5.12 -2.66
N GLY A 86 -10.69 -4.69 -2.08
CA GLY A 86 -11.97 -5.38 -2.21
C GLY A 86 -12.49 -5.43 -3.64
N ILE A 87 -12.39 -4.31 -4.39
CA ILE A 87 -12.77 -4.27 -5.80
C ILE A 87 -11.82 -5.13 -6.64
N ALA A 88 -10.52 -5.02 -6.39
CA ALA A 88 -9.52 -5.75 -7.15
C ALA A 88 -9.61 -7.25 -6.89
N ASN A 89 -9.77 -7.71 -5.64
CA ASN A 89 -10.04 -9.11 -5.36
C ASN A 89 -11.32 -9.60 -6.07
N ASN A 90 -12.36 -8.78 -6.19
CA ASN A 90 -13.56 -9.19 -6.93
C ASN A 90 -13.34 -9.25 -8.46
N VAL A 91 -12.45 -8.41 -9.01
CA VAL A 91 -12.15 -8.35 -10.45
C VAL A 91 -11.08 -9.37 -10.89
N PHE A 92 -10.19 -9.77 -9.99
CA PHE A 92 -9.05 -10.67 -10.29
C PHE A 92 -9.22 -12.09 -9.74
N VAL A 93 -10.23 -12.38 -8.91
CA VAL A 93 -10.56 -13.74 -8.42
C VAL A 93 -11.58 -14.44 -9.34
N ASN A 94 -11.37 -14.38 -10.66
CA ASN A 94 -12.03 -15.29 -11.59
C ASN A 94 -11.06 -15.87 -12.61
#